data_AF-A0A1R3IE12-F1
#
_entry.id   AF-A0A1R3IE12-F1
#
_cell.length_a   1.000
_cell.length_b   1.000
_cell.length_c   1.000
_cell.angle_alpha   90.00
_cell.angle_beta   90.00
_cell.angle_gamma   90.00
#
_symmetry.space_group_name_H-M   'P 1'
#
loop_
_entity.id
_entity.type
_entity.pdbx_description
1 polymer ?
#
loop_
_entity_poly.entity_id
_entity_poly.type
_entity_poly.pdbx_seq_one_letter_code
_entity_poly.pdbx_strand_id
1 'polypeptide(L)'
;MLEPTCLALTFFDIPWLFFSATQPIFFYQYPYPTPHFLSTTLPTLTHSLSLALRHFFGFAATLVTPTPATPTPDLIISYDQGNCISLVVAESKGDFDFDALCGNHQRCVEELYPLVPPLASASLLSAQITIFSNAGICIAFAYDRVGADGRTFNSFIKTWASLCRDPAAACCLLNPEPPFYDRTVIKDTYALHSTFINHYYLTLTTNTKSSPTNSHSHNMPSYLGFNAGAIARLDYPVPTSYFGNCIGFARCMALESQLRGEDGIIFAANAIGNRVRQLDEAVLQGAENWISDWEVFYEAGHDDDVMVMVVGSPKLDFYDTDFGWGRPIKIEEISIDNYANAVSFTQSRHVRGGIEVGLALPKPKMDAFASFFTQIQAQPLELASS
;
A
#
# COMPACT_ATOMS: atom_id res chain seq x y z
N MET A 1 23.39 19.10 -7.06
CA MET A 1 22.52 18.32 -7.96
C MET A 1 22.83 16.86 -7.70
N LEU A 2 21.82 15.97 -7.70
CA LEU A 2 22.07 14.53 -7.55
C LEU A 2 22.69 13.99 -8.83
N GLU A 3 23.69 13.12 -8.70
CA GLU A 3 24.26 12.37 -9.82
C GLU A 3 23.24 11.32 -10.31
N PRO A 4 23.24 10.97 -11.61
CA PRO A 4 22.46 9.84 -12.11
C PRO A 4 22.72 8.60 -11.25
N THR A 5 21.64 7.96 -10.78
CA THR A 5 21.72 6.89 -9.80
C THR A 5 20.82 5.73 -10.22
N CYS A 6 21.37 4.52 -10.19
CA CYS A 6 20.63 3.29 -10.44
C CYS A 6 20.58 2.46 -9.15
N LEU A 7 19.40 1.94 -8.82
CA LEU A 7 19.22 1.04 -7.69
C LEU A 7 18.72 -0.30 -8.22
N ALA A 8 19.48 -1.36 -7.93
CA ALA A 8 19.05 -2.72 -8.24
C ALA A 8 17.84 -3.11 -7.39
N LEU A 9 16.88 -3.78 -8.03
CA LEU A 9 15.82 -4.45 -7.30
C LEU A 9 16.39 -5.61 -6.49
N THR A 10 15.87 -5.78 -5.29
CA THR A 10 16.14 -6.93 -4.41
C THR A 10 15.03 -7.96 -4.59
N PHE A 11 15.20 -9.14 -4.00
CA PHE A 11 14.13 -10.14 -3.98
C PHE A 11 12.85 -9.67 -3.26
N PHE A 12 12.90 -8.63 -2.42
CA PHE A 12 11.71 -8.05 -1.82
C PHE A 12 10.90 -7.17 -2.78
N ASP A 13 11.52 -6.66 -3.85
CA ASP A 13 10.88 -5.74 -4.80
C ASP A 13 10.26 -6.49 -5.99
N ILE A 14 10.92 -7.54 -6.47
CA ILE A 14 10.52 -8.29 -7.67
C ILE A 14 9.08 -8.81 -7.61
N PRO A 15 8.58 -9.39 -6.49
CA PRO A 15 7.20 -9.86 -6.42
C PRO A 15 6.15 -8.77 -6.69
N TRP A 16 6.47 -7.48 -6.50
CA TRP A 16 5.54 -6.38 -6.74
C TRP A 16 5.30 -6.08 -8.23
N LEU A 17 6.12 -6.64 -9.13
CA LEU A 17 5.93 -6.50 -10.59
C LEU A 17 4.61 -7.11 -11.10
N PHE A 18 3.97 -7.97 -10.31
CA PHE A 18 2.68 -8.59 -10.62
C PHE A 18 1.47 -7.80 -10.11
N PHE A 19 1.69 -6.70 -9.38
CA PHE A 19 0.63 -5.96 -8.70
C PHE A 19 0.39 -4.60 -9.33
N SER A 20 -0.86 -4.16 -9.28
CA SER A 20 -1.21 -2.79 -9.64
C SER A 20 -0.71 -1.77 -8.60
N ALA A 21 -0.65 -0.50 -9.02
CA ALA A 21 -0.26 0.60 -8.16
C ALA A 21 -1.17 0.73 -6.92
N THR A 22 -0.58 1.21 -5.82
CA THR A 22 -1.32 1.60 -4.61
C THR A 22 -1.86 3.01 -4.76
N GLN A 23 -3.07 3.25 -4.26
CA GLN A 23 -3.84 4.46 -4.55
C GLN A 23 -4.45 5.08 -3.28
N PRO A 24 -3.63 5.61 -2.36
CA PRO A 24 -4.13 6.23 -1.14
C PRO A 24 -4.63 7.66 -1.41
N ILE A 25 -5.74 8.03 -0.78
CA ILE A 25 -6.28 9.40 -0.76
C ILE A 25 -6.27 9.93 0.67
N PHE A 26 -5.75 11.14 0.85
CA PHE A 26 -5.73 11.86 2.11
C PHE A 26 -6.66 13.07 2.00
N PHE A 27 -7.76 13.07 2.75
CA PHE A 27 -8.70 14.20 2.80
C PHE A 27 -8.36 15.12 3.97
N TYR A 28 -8.54 16.42 3.78
CA TYR A 28 -8.23 17.44 4.78
C TYR A 28 -9.25 18.57 4.75
N GLN A 29 -9.59 19.09 5.92
CA GLN A 29 -10.38 20.32 6.02
C GLN A 29 -9.57 21.51 5.52
N TYR A 30 -10.17 22.31 4.65
CA TYR A 30 -9.54 23.49 4.06
C TYR A 30 -10.62 24.49 3.65
N PRO A 31 -11.10 25.32 4.59
CA PRO A 31 -12.27 26.18 4.40
C PRO A 31 -11.90 27.47 3.66
N TYR A 32 -11.19 27.35 2.54
CA TYR A 32 -10.75 28.48 1.71
C TYR A 32 -11.16 28.27 0.24
N PRO A 33 -11.38 29.36 -0.50
CA PRO A 33 -11.75 29.26 -1.91
C PRO A 33 -10.54 28.92 -2.78
N THR A 34 -10.79 28.33 -3.96
CA THR A 34 -9.76 27.92 -4.92
C THR A 34 -8.70 29.00 -5.24
N PRO A 35 -9.03 30.28 -5.46
CA PRO A 35 -8.02 31.33 -5.68
C PRO A 35 -7.04 31.51 -4.51
N HIS A 36 -7.49 31.30 -3.26
CA HIS A 36 -6.63 31.34 -2.09
C HIS A 36 -5.65 30.16 -2.10
N PHE A 37 -6.14 28.94 -2.39
CA PHE A 37 -5.29 27.76 -2.53
C PHE A 37 -4.19 27.96 -3.57
N LEU A 38 -4.57 28.41 -4.77
CA LEU A 38 -3.64 28.61 -5.89
C LEU A 38 -2.55 29.64 -5.60
N SER A 39 -2.89 30.71 -4.88
CA SER A 39 -1.95 31.81 -4.58
C SER A 39 -1.07 31.57 -3.35
N THR A 40 -1.54 30.78 -2.38
CA THR A 40 -0.84 30.64 -1.08
C THR A 40 -0.28 29.25 -0.82
N THR A 41 -1.06 28.21 -1.15
CA THR A 41 -0.79 26.85 -0.67
C THR A 41 -0.14 26.00 -1.75
N LEU A 42 -0.58 26.13 -3.01
CA LEU A 42 0.01 25.41 -4.14
C LEU A 42 1.51 25.70 -4.34
N PRO A 43 2.00 26.97 -4.29
CA PRO A 43 3.43 27.24 -4.43
C PRO A 43 4.27 26.56 -3.33
N THR A 44 3.77 26.56 -2.10
CA THR A 44 4.45 25.93 -0.95
C THR A 44 4.44 24.41 -1.07
N LEU A 45 3.31 23.80 -1.45
CA LEU A 45 3.19 22.35 -1.67
C LEU A 45 4.11 21.87 -2.79
N THR A 46 4.14 22.57 -3.93
CA THR A 46 4.98 22.21 -5.08
C THR A 46 6.47 22.37 -4.77
N HIS A 47 6.85 23.45 -4.10
CA HIS A 47 8.24 23.67 -3.68
C HIS A 47 8.71 22.62 -2.66
N SER A 48 7.94 22.37 -1.62
CA SER A 48 8.26 21.37 -0.59
C SER A 48 8.27 19.94 -1.13
N LEU A 49 7.42 19.62 -2.12
CA LEU A 49 7.45 18.34 -2.82
C LEU A 49 8.77 18.15 -3.59
N SER A 50 9.20 19.20 -4.32
CA SER A 50 10.49 19.18 -5.00
C SER A 50 11.66 18.97 -4.02
N LEU A 51 11.60 19.58 -2.82
CA LEU A 51 12.59 19.35 -1.77
C LEU A 51 12.54 17.91 -1.25
N ALA A 52 11.36 17.38 -0.95
CA ALA A 52 11.18 16.00 -0.48
C ALA A 52 11.72 14.98 -1.49
N LEU A 53 11.45 15.17 -2.78
CA LEU A 53 11.94 14.29 -3.85
C LEU A 53 13.46 14.32 -4.01
N ARG A 54 14.16 15.36 -3.55
CA ARG A 54 15.65 15.32 -3.50
C ARG A 54 16.16 14.35 -2.46
N HIS A 55 15.43 14.16 -1.36
CA HIS A 55 15.77 13.15 -0.36
C HIS A 55 15.28 11.78 -0.77
N PHE A 56 14.12 11.72 -1.44
CA PHE A 56 13.44 10.51 -1.86
C PHE A 56 13.44 10.34 -3.39
N PHE A 57 14.61 10.46 -4.03
CA PHE A 57 14.72 10.49 -5.50
C PHE A 57 14.18 9.22 -6.17
N GLY A 58 14.20 8.08 -5.44
CA GLY A 58 13.66 6.82 -5.93
C GLY A 58 12.17 6.87 -6.27
N PHE A 59 11.38 7.81 -5.74
CA PHE A 59 9.99 8.00 -6.18
C PHE A 59 9.87 8.74 -7.53
N ALA A 60 10.88 9.53 -7.90
CA ALA A 60 10.96 10.16 -9.21
C ALA A 60 11.62 9.26 -10.26
N ALA A 61 12.29 8.18 -9.85
CA ALA A 61 12.94 7.23 -10.73
C ALA A 61 11.94 6.51 -11.65
N THR A 62 12.46 5.90 -12.72
CA THR A 62 11.71 5.02 -13.61
C THR A 62 12.17 3.58 -13.45
N LEU A 63 11.21 2.66 -13.52
CA LEU A 63 11.49 1.23 -13.60
C LEU A 63 12.08 0.90 -14.97
N VAL A 64 13.26 0.31 -15.00
CA VAL A 64 13.91 -0.16 -16.22
C VAL A 64 13.77 -1.67 -16.30
N THR A 65 12.88 -2.13 -17.17
CA THR A 65 12.71 -3.54 -17.48
C THR A 65 13.64 -3.95 -18.63
N PRO A 66 14.35 -5.08 -18.54
CA PRO A 66 15.18 -5.58 -19.64
C PRO A 66 14.37 -5.79 -20.91
N THR A 67 14.94 -5.39 -22.04
CA THR A 67 14.34 -5.57 -23.37
C THR A 67 15.11 -6.62 -24.15
N PRO A 68 14.54 -7.23 -25.20
CA PRO A 68 15.27 -8.17 -26.05
C PRO A 68 16.57 -7.60 -26.66
N ALA A 69 16.68 -6.26 -26.77
CA ALA A 69 17.86 -5.56 -27.27
C ALA A 69 18.90 -5.22 -26.18
N THR A 70 18.49 -5.19 -24.91
CA THR A 70 19.34 -4.96 -23.73
C THR A 70 19.08 -6.05 -22.69
N PRO A 71 19.63 -7.26 -22.90
CA PRO A 71 19.51 -8.39 -21.97
C PRO A 71 20.47 -8.20 -20.77
N THR A 72 20.41 -7.06 -20.12
CA THR A 72 21.00 -6.92 -18.78
C THR A 72 20.11 -7.70 -17.81
N PRO A 73 20.65 -8.57 -16.96
CA PRO A 73 19.85 -9.43 -16.07
C PRO A 73 19.16 -8.65 -14.95
N ASP A 74 19.62 -7.44 -14.64
CA ASP A 74 19.20 -6.73 -13.44
C ASP A 74 18.06 -5.76 -13.75
N LEU A 75 16.91 -6.01 -13.11
CA LEU A 75 15.84 -5.04 -12.99
C LEU A 75 16.31 -3.92 -12.06
N ILE A 76 16.21 -2.67 -12.52
CA ILE A 76 16.67 -1.52 -11.76
C ILE A 76 15.60 -0.42 -11.76
N ILE A 77 15.67 0.46 -10.76
CA ILE A 77 15.08 1.80 -10.86
C ILE A 77 16.20 2.79 -11.16
N SER A 78 16.00 3.62 -12.18
CA SER A 78 16.98 4.59 -12.66
C SER A 78 16.47 6.00 -12.44
N TYR A 79 17.31 6.85 -11.85
CA TYR A 79 17.07 8.27 -11.69
C TYR A 79 18.12 9.09 -12.45
N ASP A 80 17.65 10.01 -13.26
CA ASP A 80 18.40 11.05 -13.96
C ASP A 80 17.80 12.44 -13.66
N GLN A 81 18.47 13.51 -14.11
CA GLN A 81 18.02 14.88 -13.86
C GLN A 81 16.76 15.28 -14.64
N GLY A 82 16.38 14.53 -15.67
CA GLY A 82 15.17 14.74 -16.46
C GLY A 82 13.95 14.06 -15.85
N ASN A 83 14.15 13.09 -14.95
CA ASN A 83 13.07 12.40 -14.28
C ASN A 83 12.28 13.34 -13.37
N CYS A 84 10.96 13.19 -13.42
CA CYS A 84 10.00 13.94 -12.64
C CYS A 84 8.79 13.07 -12.33
N ILE A 85 7.96 13.53 -11.38
CA ILE A 85 6.65 12.93 -11.13
C ILE A 85 5.57 13.81 -11.73
N SER A 86 4.44 13.21 -12.11
CA SER A 86 3.24 13.96 -12.47
C SER A 86 2.55 14.48 -11.21
N LEU A 87 2.25 15.78 -11.18
CA LEU A 87 1.40 16.40 -10.16
C LEU A 87 0.23 17.10 -10.87
N VAL A 88 -0.97 16.57 -10.68
CA VAL A 88 -2.21 17.15 -11.22
C VAL A 88 -2.85 18.03 -10.16
N VAL A 89 -3.34 19.21 -10.55
CA VAL A 89 -4.17 20.07 -9.71
C VAL A 89 -5.54 20.18 -10.36
N ALA A 90 -6.57 19.77 -9.65
CA ALA A 90 -7.95 19.76 -10.10
C ALA A 90 -8.86 20.51 -9.12
N GLU A 91 -9.99 21.01 -9.61
CA GLU A 91 -11.07 21.56 -8.80
C GLU A 91 -12.33 20.72 -9.03
N SER A 92 -12.98 20.32 -7.95
CA SER A 92 -14.28 19.68 -7.97
C SER A 92 -15.34 20.67 -8.44
N LYS A 93 -16.23 20.24 -9.35
CA LYS A 93 -17.31 21.09 -9.90
C LYS A 93 -18.42 21.40 -8.89
N GLY A 94 -18.32 20.93 -7.65
CA GLY A 94 -19.34 21.09 -6.61
C GLY A 94 -20.44 20.02 -6.64
N ASP A 95 -20.32 19.02 -7.51
CA ASP A 95 -21.26 17.89 -7.60
C ASP A 95 -21.08 16.88 -6.45
N PHE A 96 -20.01 17.00 -5.68
CA PHE A 96 -19.65 16.10 -4.59
C PHE A 96 -19.86 16.78 -3.23
N ASP A 97 -20.55 16.08 -2.33
CA ASP A 97 -20.59 16.44 -0.92
C ASP A 97 -19.26 16.00 -0.26
N PHE A 98 -18.41 16.98 0.06
CA PHE A 98 -17.11 16.73 0.68
C PHE A 98 -17.23 16.00 2.03
N ASP A 99 -18.26 16.31 2.82
CA ASP A 99 -18.46 15.67 4.12
C ASP A 99 -18.89 14.22 3.94
N ALA A 100 -19.72 13.92 2.93
CA ALA A 100 -20.06 12.54 2.56
C ALA A 100 -18.84 11.75 2.06
N LEU A 101 -17.95 12.39 1.27
CA LEU A 101 -16.67 11.80 0.84
C LEU A 101 -15.68 11.58 2.00
N CYS A 102 -15.88 12.21 3.15
CA CYS A 102 -15.06 12.00 4.34
C CYS A 102 -15.73 11.08 5.38
N GLY A 103 -17.00 10.71 5.15
CA GLY A 103 -17.77 9.85 6.05
C GLY A 103 -17.33 8.38 6.07
N ASN A 104 -17.78 7.66 7.10
CA ASN A 104 -17.63 6.20 7.22
C ASN A 104 -18.86 5.42 6.73
N HIS A 105 -19.85 6.11 6.15
CA HIS A 105 -21.03 5.46 5.59
C HIS A 105 -20.68 4.76 4.27
N GLN A 106 -21.50 3.79 3.88
CA GLN A 106 -21.39 3.16 2.57
C GLN A 106 -21.58 4.20 1.46
N ARG A 107 -20.82 4.06 0.37
CA ARG A 107 -20.85 4.94 -0.81
C ARG A 107 -20.35 4.19 -2.04
N CYS A 108 -20.62 4.72 -3.23
CA CYS A 108 -20.11 4.10 -4.45
C CYS A 108 -18.60 4.39 -4.57
N VAL A 109 -17.79 3.35 -4.75
CA VAL A 109 -16.33 3.51 -4.89
C VAL A 109 -15.96 4.33 -6.13
N GLU A 110 -16.80 4.29 -7.17
CA GLU A 110 -16.61 5.04 -8.43
C GLU A 110 -16.58 6.55 -8.21
N GLU A 111 -17.17 7.07 -7.12
CA GLU A 111 -17.11 8.49 -6.75
C GLU A 111 -15.68 8.94 -6.41
N LEU A 112 -14.80 8.01 -6.03
CA LEU A 112 -13.41 8.28 -5.64
C LEU A 112 -12.42 8.15 -6.79
N TYR A 113 -12.75 7.43 -7.86
CA TYR A 113 -11.83 7.23 -8.99
C TYR A 113 -11.34 8.54 -9.64
N PRO A 114 -12.17 9.57 -9.85
CA PRO A 114 -11.70 10.84 -10.43
C PRO A 114 -10.69 11.60 -9.56
N LEU A 115 -10.57 11.24 -8.28
CA LEU A 115 -9.66 11.88 -7.33
C LEU A 115 -8.24 11.30 -7.42
N VAL A 116 -8.06 10.13 -8.02
CA VAL A 116 -6.79 9.41 -8.10
C VAL A 116 -6.09 9.69 -9.44
N PRO A 117 -4.80 10.05 -9.45
CA PRO A 117 -4.08 10.27 -10.69
C PRO A 117 -3.79 8.95 -11.43
N PRO A 118 -3.72 8.96 -12.77
CA PRO A 118 -3.12 7.85 -13.49
C PRO A 118 -1.62 7.75 -13.19
N LEU A 119 -1.08 6.53 -13.25
CA LEU A 119 0.36 6.26 -13.21
C LEU A 119 0.85 5.92 -14.61
N ALA A 120 1.79 6.70 -15.14
CA ALA A 120 2.38 6.43 -16.44
C ALA A 120 3.25 5.17 -16.40
N SER A 121 3.39 4.50 -17.54
CA SER A 121 4.23 3.31 -17.67
C SER A 121 5.64 3.57 -17.13
N ALA A 122 6.18 2.62 -16.36
CA ALA A 122 7.47 2.69 -15.68
C ALA A 122 7.65 3.83 -14.65
N SER A 123 6.69 4.73 -14.45
CA SER A 123 6.76 5.75 -13.41
C SER A 123 6.44 5.14 -12.06
N LEU A 124 7.15 5.55 -11.02
CA LEU A 124 6.98 4.99 -9.68
C LEU A 124 6.02 5.78 -8.79
N LEU A 125 5.76 7.06 -9.11
CA LEU A 125 4.85 7.91 -8.35
C LEU A 125 4.14 8.94 -9.24
N SER A 126 2.86 9.16 -8.95
CA SER A 126 2.02 10.23 -9.48
C SER A 126 1.16 10.77 -8.33
N ALA A 127 0.85 12.07 -8.37
CA ALA A 127 0.05 12.73 -7.34
C ALA A 127 -1.04 13.62 -7.95
N GLN A 128 -2.17 13.72 -7.26
CA GLN A 128 -3.24 14.66 -7.59
C GLN A 128 -3.68 15.42 -6.34
N ILE A 129 -3.85 16.73 -6.49
CA ILE A 129 -4.50 17.58 -5.49
C ILE A 129 -5.84 18.00 -6.05
N THR A 130 -6.93 17.62 -5.38
CA THR A 130 -8.30 18.01 -5.79
C THR A 130 -8.88 18.97 -4.76
N ILE A 131 -9.32 20.14 -5.23
CA ILE A 131 -9.84 21.22 -4.40
C ILE A 131 -11.37 21.16 -4.36
N PHE A 132 -11.95 21.19 -3.17
CA PHE A 132 -13.38 21.35 -2.92
C PHE A 132 -13.59 22.74 -2.32
N SER A 133 -13.83 23.73 -3.17
CA SER A 133 -13.82 25.15 -2.82
C SER A 133 -14.66 25.47 -1.57
N ASN A 134 -14.04 26.10 -0.56
CA ASN A 134 -14.60 26.43 0.75
C ASN A 134 -14.92 25.25 1.69
N ALA A 135 -14.60 24.01 1.32
CA ALA A 135 -14.85 22.83 2.16
C ALA A 135 -13.53 22.14 2.56
N GLY A 136 -12.76 21.70 1.57
CA GLY A 136 -11.57 20.89 1.81
C GLY A 136 -10.75 20.64 0.56
N ILE A 137 -9.68 19.88 0.70
CA ILE A 137 -8.95 19.33 -0.44
C ILE A 137 -8.62 17.86 -0.15
N CYS A 138 -8.33 17.10 -1.20
CA CYS A 138 -7.68 15.81 -1.06
C CYS A 138 -6.34 15.77 -1.79
N ILE A 139 -5.40 15.02 -1.24
CA ILE A 139 -4.13 14.67 -1.89
C ILE A 139 -4.16 13.16 -2.13
N ALA A 140 -4.24 12.76 -3.39
CA ALA A 140 -4.25 11.37 -3.81
C ALA A 140 -2.95 11.01 -4.50
N PHE A 141 -2.59 9.74 -4.43
CA PHE A 141 -1.40 9.22 -5.07
C PHE A 141 -1.74 7.99 -5.91
N ALA A 142 -0.89 7.71 -6.89
CA ALA A 142 -0.74 6.39 -7.46
C ALA A 142 0.75 6.07 -7.43
N TYR A 143 1.16 4.99 -6.78
CA TYR A 143 2.57 4.62 -6.70
C TYR A 143 2.78 3.12 -6.89
N ASP A 144 3.85 2.79 -7.62
CA ASP A 144 4.23 1.40 -7.89
C ASP A 144 5.01 0.85 -6.68
N ARG A 145 4.55 -0.29 -6.15
CA ARG A 145 5.18 -0.92 -4.99
C ARG A 145 6.54 -1.50 -5.28
N VAL A 146 6.91 -1.72 -6.54
CA VAL A 146 8.26 -2.13 -6.93
C VAL A 146 9.31 -1.16 -6.40
N GLY A 147 9.01 0.15 -6.38
CA GLY A 147 9.95 1.17 -5.90
C GLY A 147 10.06 1.24 -4.37
N ALA A 148 8.97 1.01 -3.64
CA ALA A 148 8.89 1.32 -2.22
C ALA A 148 7.72 0.63 -1.49
N ASP A 149 7.98 0.15 -0.27
CA ASP A 149 6.94 -0.31 0.65
C ASP A 149 6.17 0.85 1.32
N GLY A 150 5.08 0.54 2.02
CA GLY A 150 4.26 1.53 2.72
C GLY A 150 5.02 2.32 3.80
N ARG A 151 6.07 1.74 4.39
CA ARG A 151 6.95 2.44 5.36
C ARG A 151 7.78 3.52 4.66
N THR A 152 8.37 3.18 3.53
CA THR A 152 9.14 4.12 2.70
C THR A 152 8.24 5.25 2.18
N PHE A 153 7.04 4.92 1.68
CA PHE A 153 6.04 5.92 1.26
C PHE A 153 5.61 6.82 2.43
N ASN A 154 5.33 6.26 3.60
CA ASN A 154 4.98 7.02 4.79
C ASN A 154 6.09 8.01 5.22
N SER A 155 7.35 7.56 5.19
CA SER A 155 8.50 8.42 5.48
C SER A 155 8.59 9.59 4.49
N PHE A 156 8.37 9.32 3.20
CA PHE A 156 8.32 10.34 2.16
C PHE A 156 7.22 11.37 2.40
N ILE A 157 5.96 10.95 2.59
CA ILE A 157 4.87 11.92 2.75
C ILE A 157 4.98 12.73 4.04
N LYS A 158 5.47 12.12 5.13
CA LYS A 158 5.71 12.84 6.39
C LYS A 158 6.84 13.86 6.25
N THR A 159 7.88 13.53 5.50
CA THR A 159 8.95 14.48 5.16
C THR A 159 8.42 15.62 4.30
N TRP A 160 7.61 15.32 3.28
CA TRP A 160 6.97 16.35 2.45
C TRP A 160 6.08 17.27 3.29
N ALA A 161 5.23 16.71 4.14
CA ALA A 161 4.36 17.47 5.05
C ALA A 161 5.16 18.38 6.00
N SER A 162 6.25 17.86 6.57
CA SER A 162 7.14 18.65 7.43
C SER A 162 7.80 19.81 6.68
N LEU A 163 8.30 19.57 5.46
CA LEU A 163 8.91 20.60 4.61
C LEU A 163 7.91 21.64 4.12
N CYS A 164 6.66 21.26 3.92
CA CYS A 164 5.58 22.17 3.57
C CYS A 164 5.27 23.13 4.73
N ARG A 165 5.27 22.63 5.96
CA ARG A 165 5.01 23.43 7.17
C ARG A 165 6.17 24.37 7.51
N ASP A 166 7.40 23.90 7.36
CA ASP A 166 8.60 24.69 7.61
C ASP A 166 9.69 24.38 6.56
N PRO A 167 9.79 25.18 5.48
CA PRO A 167 10.83 24.99 4.47
C PRO A 167 12.26 25.15 5.01
N ALA A 168 12.47 25.89 6.12
CA ALA A 168 13.78 26.02 6.75
C ALA A 168 14.21 24.72 7.45
N ALA A 169 13.26 23.83 7.76
CA ALA A 169 13.55 22.50 8.27
C ALA A 169 14.36 21.65 7.29
N ALA A 170 14.39 21.97 5.99
CA ALA A 170 15.22 21.30 4.98
C ALA A 170 16.71 21.23 5.38
N CYS A 171 17.22 22.26 6.06
CA CYS A 171 18.60 22.31 6.54
C CYS A 171 18.81 21.49 7.84
N CYS A 172 17.73 21.15 8.55
CA CYS A 172 17.73 20.53 9.88
C CYS A 172 17.10 19.13 9.88
N LEU A 173 16.90 18.49 8.71
CA LEU A 173 16.34 17.13 8.56
C LEU A 173 17.26 16.03 9.10
N LEU A 174 17.67 16.17 10.36
CA LEU A 174 18.21 15.08 11.18
C LEU A 174 17.08 14.18 11.73
N ASN A 175 15.82 14.64 11.63
CA ASN A 175 14.61 13.87 11.95
C ASN A 175 13.48 14.27 10.98
N PRO A 176 13.01 13.36 10.12
CA PRO A 176 13.44 11.96 9.99
C PRO A 176 14.86 11.81 9.40
N GLU A 177 15.54 10.73 9.77
CA GLU A 177 16.83 10.31 9.17
C GLU A 177 16.70 10.23 7.64
N PRO A 178 17.70 10.70 6.85
CA PRO A 178 17.65 10.62 5.40
C PRO A 178 17.52 9.16 4.93
N PRO A 179 16.87 8.91 3.77
CA PRO A 179 16.69 7.55 3.28
C PRO A 179 18.02 6.85 3.00
N PHE A 180 18.12 5.60 3.43
CA PHE A 180 19.29 4.75 3.24
C PHE A 180 19.14 3.96 1.93
N TYR A 181 20.03 4.23 0.97
CA TYR A 181 19.90 3.75 -0.42
C TYR A 181 20.77 2.54 -0.78
N ASP A 182 21.72 2.14 0.07
CA ASP A 182 22.60 1.01 -0.23
C ASP A 182 21.81 -0.31 -0.17
N ARG A 183 21.45 -0.81 -1.34
CA ARG A 183 20.65 -2.04 -1.53
C ARG A 183 21.40 -3.30 -1.11
N THR A 184 22.74 -3.25 -0.99
CA THR A 184 23.57 -4.42 -0.63
C THR A 184 23.40 -4.83 0.84
N VAL A 185 22.75 -3.99 1.65
CA VAL A 185 22.38 -4.35 3.03
C VAL A 185 21.39 -5.53 3.06
N ILE A 186 20.58 -5.70 2.02
CA ILE A 186 19.68 -6.84 1.87
C ILE A 186 20.48 -8.03 1.34
N LYS A 187 20.58 -9.07 2.17
CA LYS A 187 21.31 -10.30 1.86
C LYS A 187 20.37 -11.35 1.32
N ASP A 188 20.63 -11.81 0.10
CA ASP A 188 19.89 -12.92 -0.51
C ASP A 188 20.54 -14.27 -0.17
N THR A 189 20.19 -14.83 1.00
CA THR A 189 20.76 -16.09 1.48
C THR A 189 20.12 -17.33 0.86
N TYR A 190 18.96 -17.19 0.21
CA TYR A 190 18.17 -18.30 -0.35
C TYR A 190 18.13 -18.27 -1.89
N ALA A 191 18.90 -17.40 -2.54
CA ALA A 191 18.87 -17.18 -3.99
C ALA A 191 17.46 -16.83 -4.51
N LEU A 192 16.69 -16.08 -3.71
CA LEU A 192 15.32 -15.68 -4.02
C LEU A 192 15.29 -14.72 -5.22
N HIS A 193 16.30 -13.87 -5.37
CA HIS A 193 16.35 -12.91 -6.46
C HIS A 193 16.30 -13.63 -7.82
N SER A 194 17.18 -14.61 -8.03
CA SER A 194 17.21 -15.40 -9.25
C SER A 194 15.93 -16.21 -9.44
N THR A 195 15.40 -16.82 -8.37
CA THR A 195 14.14 -17.57 -8.41
C THR A 195 12.98 -16.69 -8.88
N PHE A 196 12.84 -15.50 -8.29
CA PHE A 196 11.75 -14.58 -8.58
C PHE A 196 11.85 -13.93 -9.96
N ILE A 197 13.06 -13.55 -10.39
CA ILE A 197 13.29 -13.03 -11.73
C ILE A 197 12.96 -14.09 -12.80
N ASN A 198 13.42 -15.32 -12.60
CA ASN A 198 13.14 -16.40 -13.55
C ASN A 198 11.63 -16.64 -13.66
N HIS A 199 10.91 -16.64 -12.54
CA HIS A 199 9.46 -16.75 -12.53
C HIS A 199 8.80 -15.61 -13.30
N TYR A 200 9.20 -14.36 -13.04
CA TYR A 200 8.68 -13.19 -13.76
C TYR A 200 8.85 -13.30 -15.28
N TYR A 201 10.03 -13.68 -15.76
CA TYR A 201 10.26 -13.87 -17.20
C TYR A 201 9.48 -15.06 -17.78
N LEU A 202 9.32 -16.14 -17.02
CA LEU A 202 8.47 -17.25 -17.43
C LEU A 202 7.03 -16.78 -17.60
N THR A 203 6.43 -16.08 -16.62
CA THR A 203 5.07 -15.55 -16.71
C THR A 203 4.89 -14.61 -17.92
N LEU A 204 5.88 -13.77 -18.24
CA LEU A 204 5.83 -12.89 -19.42
C LEU A 204 5.85 -13.65 -20.76
N THR A 205 6.48 -14.83 -20.81
CA THR A 205 6.66 -15.61 -22.05
C THR A 205 5.59 -16.68 -22.22
N THR A 206 5.14 -17.28 -21.12
CA THR A 206 4.06 -18.26 -21.10
C THR A 206 2.74 -17.54 -20.88
N ASN A 207 2.05 -17.23 -21.98
CA ASN A 207 0.69 -16.66 -21.97
C ASN A 207 -0.37 -17.69 -21.50
N THR A 208 -0.03 -18.54 -20.53
CA THR A 208 -0.80 -19.69 -20.09
C THR A 208 -1.50 -19.34 -18.78
N LYS A 209 -2.76 -18.92 -18.89
CA LYS A 209 -3.70 -19.00 -17.78
C LYS A 209 -3.94 -20.48 -17.49
N SER A 210 -3.31 -21.03 -16.46
CA SER A 210 -3.69 -22.35 -15.96
C SER A 210 -4.96 -22.20 -15.13
N SER A 211 -6.09 -22.67 -15.66
CA SER A 211 -7.29 -22.86 -14.85
C SER A 211 -7.09 -24.11 -13.98
N PRO A 212 -7.23 -24.03 -12.65
CA PRO A 212 -7.31 -25.23 -11.83
C PRO A 212 -8.65 -25.92 -12.09
N THR A 213 -8.61 -27.23 -12.26
CA THR A 213 -9.80 -28.08 -12.21
C THR A 213 -10.19 -28.29 -10.76
N ASN A 214 -11.26 -27.65 -10.28
CA ASN A 214 -11.79 -27.94 -8.96
C ASN A 214 -12.76 -29.13 -8.99
N SER A 215 -12.43 -30.16 -8.21
CA SER A 215 -13.38 -31.15 -7.74
C SER A 215 -14.10 -30.57 -6.51
N HIS A 216 -15.43 -30.59 -6.52
CA HIS A 216 -16.25 -30.12 -5.41
C HIS A 216 -16.06 -31.03 -4.18
N SER A 217 -15.22 -30.60 -3.23
CA SER A 217 -15.09 -31.23 -1.92
C SER A 217 -15.92 -30.46 -0.89
N HIS A 218 -16.53 -31.17 0.06
CA HIS A 218 -17.44 -30.61 1.07
C HIS A 218 -16.76 -29.77 2.18
N ASN A 219 -15.51 -29.32 1.99
CA ASN A 219 -14.76 -28.59 3.01
C ASN A 219 -13.72 -27.65 2.38
N MET A 220 -14.18 -26.52 1.85
CA MET A 220 -13.33 -25.58 1.11
C MET A 220 -12.39 -24.81 2.07
N PRO A 221 -11.11 -24.66 1.72
CA PRO A 221 -10.19 -23.80 2.46
C PRO A 221 -10.51 -22.32 2.18
N SER A 222 -10.35 -21.49 3.20
CA SER A 222 -10.38 -20.03 3.11
C SER A 222 -9.04 -19.49 3.61
N TYR A 223 -8.56 -18.44 2.96
CA TYR A 223 -7.24 -17.88 3.19
C TYR A 223 -7.30 -16.41 3.59
N LEU A 224 -6.34 -15.99 4.42
CA LEU A 224 -6.06 -14.59 4.73
C LEU A 224 -4.60 -14.28 4.46
N GLY A 225 -4.33 -13.31 3.60
CA GLY A 225 -2.99 -12.81 3.30
C GLY A 225 -2.69 -11.53 4.05
N PHE A 226 -1.44 -11.36 4.52
CA PHE A 226 -0.97 -10.07 5.00
C PHE A 226 0.54 -9.90 4.80
N ASN A 227 0.94 -8.64 4.67
CA ASN A 227 2.35 -8.25 4.61
C ASN A 227 2.89 -7.98 6.00
N ALA A 228 4.18 -8.26 6.19
CA ALA A 228 4.82 -8.23 7.48
C ALA A 228 6.18 -7.52 7.37
N GLY A 229 6.36 -6.38 8.05
CA GLY A 229 7.63 -5.67 8.05
C GLY A 229 8.80 -6.57 8.46
N ALA A 230 9.86 -6.61 7.66
CA ALA A 230 10.98 -7.53 7.83
C ALA A 230 12.21 -6.90 8.50
N ILE A 231 12.35 -5.56 8.53
CA ILE A 231 13.52 -4.87 9.12
C ILE A 231 13.86 -5.35 10.53
N ALA A 232 12.86 -5.54 11.39
CA ALA A 232 13.06 -5.99 12.77
C ALA A 232 13.08 -7.52 12.93
N ARG A 233 12.94 -8.28 11.82
CA ARG A 233 12.81 -9.74 11.78
C ARG A 233 13.94 -10.43 11.01
N LEU A 234 14.74 -9.69 10.26
CA LEU A 234 15.96 -10.21 9.66
C LEU A 234 16.99 -10.45 10.76
N ASP A 235 17.80 -11.50 10.58
CA ASP A 235 18.87 -11.90 11.50
C ASP A 235 20.13 -11.01 11.39
N TYR A 236 20.07 -9.98 10.53
CA TYR A 236 21.07 -8.94 10.37
C TYR A 236 20.43 -7.55 10.41
N PRO A 237 21.17 -6.52 10.86
CA PRO A 237 20.63 -5.17 10.95
C PRO A 237 20.38 -4.56 9.56
N VAL A 238 19.19 -3.99 9.40
CA VAL A 238 18.83 -3.12 8.26
C VAL A 238 18.41 -1.76 8.83
N PRO A 239 18.92 -0.63 8.31
CA PRO A 239 18.51 0.70 8.79
C PRO A 239 16.99 0.90 8.66
N THR A 240 16.36 1.48 9.68
CA THR A 240 14.93 1.82 9.63
C THR A 240 14.60 2.81 8.49
N SER A 241 15.59 3.59 8.09
CA SER A 241 15.59 4.54 6.96
C SER A 241 15.77 3.87 5.59
N TYR A 242 15.95 2.54 5.50
CA TYR A 242 16.13 1.81 4.24
C TYR A 242 15.04 2.16 3.22
N PHE A 243 15.44 2.69 2.07
CA PHE A 243 14.56 2.98 0.95
C PHE A 243 14.33 1.70 0.16
N GLY A 244 13.07 1.26 0.02
CA GLY A 244 12.70 0.09 -0.76
C GLY A 244 11.74 -0.84 -0.03
N ASN A 245 11.51 -2.02 -0.60
CA ASN A 245 10.74 -3.06 0.06
C ASN A 245 11.59 -3.85 1.05
N CYS A 246 11.07 -4.01 2.27
CA CYS A 246 11.61 -4.95 3.26
C CYS A 246 10.44 -5.56 4.03
N ILE A 247 9.67 -6.38 3.33
CA ILE A 247 8.40 -6.96 3.79
C ILE A 247 8.34 -8.44 3.45
N GLY A 248 8.10 -9.27 4.45
CA GLY A 248 7.71 -10.66 4.25
C GLY A 248 6.21 -10.79 4.02
N PHE A 249 5.79 -11.99 3.65
CA PHE A 249 4.41 -12.30 3.37
C PHE A 249 3.95 -13.54 4.15
N ALA A 250 2.72 -13.50 4.65
CA ALA A 250 2.05 -14.65 5.22
C ALA A 250 0.71 -14.90 4.54
N ARG A 251 0.51 -16.16 4.17
CA ARG A 251 -0.79 -16.76 3.86
C ARG A 251 -1.23 -17.63 5.03
N CYS A 252 -2.39 -17.32 5.59
CA CYS A 252 -3.08 -18.11 6.60
C CYS A 252 -4.15 -18.97 5.93
N MET A 253 -4.45 -20.14 6.49
CA MET A 253 -5.50 -21.03 6.01
C MET A 253 -6.37 -21.46 7.18
N ALA A 254 -7.69 -21.48 6.97
CA ALA A 254 -8.67 -22.13 7.82
C ALA A 254 -9.76 -22.75 6.96
N LEU A 255 -10.45 -23.77 7.45
CA LEU A 255 -11.57 -24.37 6.72
C LEU A 255 -12.83 -23.51 6.90
N GLU A 256 -13.65 -23.36 5.86
CA GLU A 256 -14.92 -22.64 5.98
C GLU A 256 -15.82 -23.20 7.09
N SER A 257 -15.81 -24.52 7.28
CA SER A 257 -16.54 -25.20 8.35
C SER A 257 -16.08 -24.79 9.75
N GLN A 258 -14.80 -24.48 9.92
CA GLN A 258 -14.25 -23.96 11.18
C GLN A 258 -14.61 -22.50 11.38
N LEU A 259 -14.52 -21.69 10.31
CA LEU A 259 -14.78 -20.25 10.37
C LEU A 259 -16.26 -19.90 10.61
N ARG A 260 -17.19 -20.73 10.14
CA ARG A 260 -18.65 -20.52 10.30
C ARG A 260 -19.22 -21.05 11.62
N GLY A 261 -18.43 -21.79 12.41
CA GLY A 261 -18.84 -22.31 13.71
C GLY A 261 -18.76 -21.27 14.85
N GLU A 262 -19.25 -21.64 16.03
CA GLU A 262 -19.23 -20.78 17.24
C GLU A 262 -17.81 -20.31 17.61
N ASP A 263 -16.81 -21.18 17.44
CA ASP A 263 -15.39 -20.89 17.71
C ASP A 263 -14.65 -20.28 16.51
N GLY A 264 -15.35 -19.81 15.47
CA GLY A 264 -14.73 -19.37 14.21
C GLY A 264 -13.69 -18.26 14.39
N ILE A 265 -13.93 -17.32 15.29
CA ILE A 265 -12.98 -16.25 15.64
C ILE A 265 -11.71 -16.83 16.27
N ILE A 266 -11.83 -17.85 17.11
CA ILE A 266 -10.69 -18.50 17.77
C ILE A 266 -9.84 -19.24 16.74
N PHE A 267 -10.47 -19.97 15.80
CA PHE A 267 -9.77 -20.62 14.70
C PHE A 267 -9.02 -19.61 13.81
N ALA A 268 -9.68 -18.50 13.44
CA ALA A 268 -9.06 -17.43 12.67
C ALA A 268 -7.87 -16.81 13.41
N ALA A 269 -8.05 -16.45 14.69
CA ALA A 269 -7.00 -15.85 15.52
C ALA A 269 -5.80 -16.79 15.69
N ASN A 270 -6.03 -18.09 15.89
CA ASN A 270 -4.97 -19.09 15.98
C ASN A 270 -4.22 -19.25 14.65
N ALA A 271 -4.92 -19.31 13.52
CA ALA A 271 -4.30 -19.40 12.20
C ALA A 271 -3.38 -18.19 11.91
N ILE A 272 -3.88 -16.98 12.19
CA ILE A 272 -3.13 -15.73 12.04
C ILE A 272 -1.94 -15.70 13.02
N GLY A 273 -2.19 -15.94 14.30
CA GLY A 273 -1.18 -15.88 15.36
C GLY A 273 -0.04 -16.88 15.15
N ASN A 274 -0.34 -18.08 14.64
CA ASN A 274 0.68 -19.06 14.26
C ASN A 274 1.59 -18.53 13.14
N ARG A 275 1.03 -17.92 12.09
CA ARG A 275 1.83 -17.36 10.99
C ARG A 275 2.63 -16.13 11.42
N VAL A 276 2.09 -15.29 12.31
CA VAL A 276 2.86 -14.17 12.90
C VAL A 276 4.09 -14.69 13.66
N ARG A 277 3.94 -15.71 14.51
CA ARG A 277 5.08 -16.31 15.23
C ARG A 277 6.14 -16.87 14.29
N GLN A 278 5.73 -17.58 13.24
CA GLN A 278 6.65 -18.11 12.23
C GLN A 278 7.43 -17.00 11.52
N LEU A 279 6.76 -15.90 11.15
CA LEU A 279 7.42 -14.74 10.56
C LEU A 279 8.40 -14.06 11.53
N ASP A 280 8.06 -13.99 12.82
CA ASP A 280 8.94 -13.42 13.85
C ASP A 280 10.19 -14.29 14.10
N GLU A 281 10.06 -15.62 13.97
CA GLU A 281 11.18 -16.57 14.09
C GLU A 281 12.09 -16.57 12.86
N ALA A 282 11.50 -16.60 11.65
CA ALA A 282 12.25 -16.66 10.40
C ALA A 282 11.44 -16.07 9.22
N VAL A 283 11.50 -14.75 9.04
CA VAL A 283 10.70 -14.02 8.03
C VAL A 283 10.92 -14.49 6.58
N LEU A 284 12.10 -15.05 6.27
CA LEU A 284 12.43 -15.57 4.94
C LEU A 284 12.18 -17.07 4.78
N GLN A 285 11.74 -17.78 5.83
CA GLN A 285 11.48 -19.21 5.74
C GLN A 285 10.29 -19.48 4.82
N GLY A 286 10.51 -20.26 3.75
CA GLY A 286 9.49 -20.57 2.76
C GLY A 286 9.26 -19.46 1.73
N ALA A 287 10.11 -18.42 1.70
CA ALA A 287 9.98 -17.29 0.79
C ALA A 287 10.06 -17.66 -0.69
N GLU A 288 10.68 -18.79 -1.03
CA GLU A 288 10.71 -19.32 -2.40
C GLU A 288 9.30 -19.57 -2.96
N ASN A 289 8.29 -19.74 -2.10
CA ASN A 289 6.90 -19.94 -2.49
C ASN A 289 6.08 -18.65 -2.54
N TRP A 290 6.64 -17.48 -2.22
CA TRP A 290 5.87 -16.23 -2.14
C TRP A 290 5.16 -15.88 -3.43
N ILE A 291 5.84 -16.00 -4.59
CA ILE A 291 5.21 -15.69 -5.87
C ILE A 291 4.04 -16.64 -6.14
N SER A 292 4.21 -17.95 -5.94
CA SER A 292 3.12 -18.92 -6.14
C SER A 292 1.98 -18.77 -5.12
N ASP A 293 2.30 -18.41 -3.86
CA ASP A 293 1.29 -18.04 -2.88
C ASP A 293 0.55 -16.75 -3.30
N TRP A 294 1.23 -15.88 -4.04
CA TRP A 294 0.69 -14.62 -4.54
C TRP A 294 -0.10 -14.76 -5.84
N GLU A 295 0.19 -15.74 -6.69
CA GLU A 295 -0.55 -16.02 -7.93
C GLU A 295 -2.04 -16.21 -7.67
N VAL A 296 -2.38 -16.81 -6.52
CA VAL A 296 -3.75 -16.96 -6.04
C VAL A 296 -4.48 -15.60 -5.89
N PHE A 297 -3.76 -14.48 -5.74
CA PHE A 297 -4.33 -13.13 -5.62
C PHE A 297 -4.70 -12.46 -6.94
N TYR A 298 -4.01 -12.77 -8.04
CA TYR A 298 -4.14 -12.02 -9.30
C TYR A 298 -4.52 -12.89 -10.51
N GLU A 299 -4.56 -14.21 -10.36
CA GLU A 299 -5.17 -15.08 -11.37
C GLU A 299 -6.70 -14.95 -11.36
N ALA A 300 -7.19 -14.09 -12.26
CA ALA A 300 -8.61 -13.98 -12.60
C ALA A 300 -9.18 -15.37 -12.97
N GLY A 301 -9.99 -15.94 -12.08
CA GLY A 301 -10.64 -17.24 -12.30
C GLY A 301 -10.76 -18.16 -11.08
N HIS A 302 -10.19 -17.80 -9.92
CA HIS A 302 -10.56 -18.46 -8.67
C HIS A 302 -11.93 -17.94 -8.22
N ASP A 303 -12.77 -18.80 -7.65
CA ASP A 303 -14.03 -18.38 -7.01
C ASP A 303 -13.72 -17.21 -6.06
N ASP A 304 -14.42 -16.09 -6.27
CA ASP A 304 -14.24 -14.79 -5.60
C ASP A 304 -14.42 -14.82 -4.07
N ASP A 305 -14.40 -15.99 -3.41
CA ASP A 305 -14.69 -16.14 -1.98
C ASP A 305 -13.58 -16.89 -1.20
N VAL A 306 -12.48 -17.30 -1.86
CA VAL A 306 -11.46 -18.18 -1.24
C VAL A 306 -10.37 -17.41 -0.46
N MET A 307 -10.08 -16.15 -0.76
CA MET A 307 -8.94 -15.42 -0.19
C MET A 307 -9.25 -13.96 0.11
N VAL A 308 -8.81 -13.44 1.26
CA VAL A 308 -8.86 -12.01 1.63
C VAL A 308 -7.43 -11.48 1.85
N MET A 309 -7.06 -10.38 1.19
CA MET A 309 -5.75 -9.73 1.37
C MET A 309 -5.84 -8.49 2.26
N VAL A 310 -5.05 -8.44 3.33
CA VAL A 310 -4.89 -7.24 4.15
C VAL A 310 -3.83 -6.33 3.55
N VAL A 311 -4.24 -5.11 3.23
CA VAL A 311 -3.39 -4.04 2.69
C VAL A 311 -3.23 -2.94 3.74
N GLY A 312 -2.03 -2.39 3.87
CA GLY A 312 -1.74 -1.35 4.85
C GLY A 312 -1.30 -1.89 6.21
N SER A 313 -0.98 -0.98 7.13
CA SER A 313 -0.53 -1.31 8.47
C SER A 313 -0.88 -0.17 9.43
N PRO A 314 -1.58 -0.45 10.54
CA PRO A 314 -1.86 0.54 11.56
C PRO A 314 -0.61 1.15 12.19
N LYS A 315 0.56 0.49 12.07
CA LYS A 315 1.82 1.00 12.62
C LYS A 315 2.43 2.18 11.85
N LEU A 316 1.94 2.47 10.64
CA LEU A 316 2.46 3.58 9.82
C LEU A 316 1.95 4.95 10.31
N ASP A 317 0.80 4.98 10.97
CA ASP A 317 0.16 6.21 11.47
C ASP A 317 0.09 7.33 10.41
N PHE A 318 -0.60 7.05 9.31
CA PHE A 318 -0.74 7.98 8.19
C PHE A 318 -1.51 9.27 8.58
N TYR A 319 -2.36 9.22 9.61
CA TYR A 319 -3.08 10.39 10.11
C TYR A 319 -2.18 11.44 10.77
N ASP A 320 -0.90 11.15 11.02
CA ASP A 320 0.07 12.15 11.49
C ASP A 320 0.68 13.01 10.37
N THR A 321 0.23 12.83 9.13
CA THR A 321 0.67 13.62 7.97
C THR A 321 0.04 15.01 7.98
N ASP A 322 0.66 15.98 8.67
CA ASP A 322 0.17 17.36 8.75
C ASP A 322 1.05 18.33 7.93
N PHE A 323 0.46 18.86 6.86
CA PHE A 323 1.10 19.80 5.93
C PHE A 323 1.08 21.27 6.42
N GLY A 324 0.60 21.54 7.63
CA GLY A 324 0.48 22.88 8.23
C GLY A 324 -0.95 23.39 8.40
N TRP A 325 -1.94 22.58 8.02
CA TRP A 325 -3.36 22.91 8.03
C TRP A 325 -4.20 21.83 8.74
N GLY A 326 -3.51 20.95 9.49
CA GLY A 326 -4.10 19.90 10.30
C GLY A 326 -3.89 18.50 9.73
N ARG A 327 -4.19 17.52 10.58
CA ARG A 327 -4.15 16.09 10.24
C ARG A 327 -5.23 15.74 9.21
N PRO A 328 -5.06 14.69 8.39
CA PRO A 328 -6.12 14.20 7.52
C PRO A 328 -7.39 13.90 8.32
N ILE A 329 -8.54 14.16 7.73
CA ILE A 329 -9.84 13.85 8.33
C ILE A 329 -10.35 12.47 7.92
N LYS A 330 -9.90 11.97 6.77
CA LYS A 330 -10.19 10.65 6.24
C LYS A 330 -9.05 10.19 5.36
N ILE A 331 -8.74 8.90 5.42
CA ILE A 331 -7.83 8.23 4.49
C ILE A 331 -8.59 7.10 3.80
N GLU A 332 -8.44 6.98 2.50
CA GLU A 332 -8.98 5.88 1.70
C GLU A 332 -7.86 5.19 0.94
N GLU A 333 -7.95 3.87 0.76
CA GLU A 333 -7.06 3.10 -0.10
C GLU A 333 -7.89 2.54 -1.25
N ILE A 334 -7.81 3.19 -2.41
CA ILE A 334 -8.67 2.85 -3.56
C ILE A 334 -8.24 1.56 -4.23
N SER A 335 -6.96 1.21 -4.15
CA SER A 335 -6.46 0.02 -4.85
C SER A 335 -7.04 -1.28 -4.30
N ILE A 336 -7.68 -1.30 -3.13
CA ILE A 336 -8.38 -2.49 -2.62
C ILE A 336 -9.50 -2.97 -3.55
N ASP A 337 -10.06 -2.08 -4.37
CA ASP A 337 -11.11 -2.39 -5.34
C ASP A 337 -10.57 -3.01 -6.63
N ASN A 338 -9.26 -2.84 -6.92
CA ASN A 338 -8.60 -3.49 -8.06
C ASN A 338 -8.32 -4.97 -7.80
N TYR A 339 -8.40 -5.41 -6.54
CA TYR A 339 -8.21 -6.80 -6.13
C TYR A 339 -9.57 -7.42 -5.83
N ALA A 340 -9.80 -8.67 -6.24
CA ALA A 340 -11.09 -9.34 -6.05
C ALA A 340 -11.58 -9.33 -4.59
N ASN A 341 -10.65 -9.38 -3.61
CA ASN A 341 -10.95 -9.37 -2.19
C ASN A 341 -9.80 -8.78 -1.35
N ALA A 342 -9.74 -7.47 -1.20
CA ALA A 342 -8.80 -6.81 -0.31
C ALA A 342 -9.49 -5.94 0.75
N VAL A 343 -8.84 -5.81 1.90
CA VAL A 343 -9.26 -4.94 3.00
C VAL A 343 -8.10 -4.03 3.39
N SER A 344 -8.38 -2.74 3.61
CA SER A 344 -7.35 -1.80 4.05
C SER A 344 -7.35 -1.66 5.56
N PHE A 345 -6.17 -1.68 6.17
CA PHE A 345 -5.97 -1.46 7.60
C PHE A 345 -5.16 -0.19 7.80
N THR A 346 -5.75 0.79 8.47
CA THR A 346 -5.07 2.02 8.89
C THR A 346 -5.31 2.27 10.38
N GLN A 347 -4.46 3.09 10.99
CA GLN A 347 -4.68 3.50 12.37
C GLN A 347 -5.95 4.32 12.47
N SER A 348 -6.73 4.14 13.54
CA SER A 348 -7.88 5.01 13.76
C SER A 348 -7.43 6.44 14.06
N ARG A 349 -8.08 7.40 13.40
CA ARG A 349 -7.91 8.82 13.69
C ARG A 349 -8.35 9.18 15.11
N HIS A 350 -9.42 8.54 15.58
CA HIS A 350 -10.19 8.96 16.75
C HIS A 350 -9.92 8.11 18.00
N VAL A 351 -9.61 6.83 17.81
CA VAL A 351 -9.42 5.88 18.91
C VAL A 351 -7.96 5.49 18.99
N ARG A 352 -7.28 5.85 20.09
CA ARG A 352 -5.88 5.46 20.31
C ARG A 352 -5.77 3.94 20.34
N GLY A 353 -4.91 3.38 19.48
CA GLY A 353 -4.76 1.93 19.32
C GLY A 353 -5.91 1.26 18.55
N GLY A 354 -6.91 2.03 18.11
CA GLY A 354 -7.96 1.56 17.22
C GLY A 354 -7.46 1.39 15.79
N ILE A 355 -8.19 0.61 15.01
CA ILE A 355 -7.92 0.34 13.60
C ILE A 355 -9.17 0.76 12.82
N GLU A 356 -8.95 1.48 11.72
CA GLU A 356 -9.97 1.70 10.69
C GLU A 356 -9.77 0.65 9.59
N VAL A 357 -10.87 -0.02 9.23
CA VAL A 357 -10.90 -1.07 8.20
C VAL A 357 -11.71 -0.57 7.01
N GLY A 358 -11.09 -0.49 5.84
CA GLY A 358 -11.76 -0.18 4.57
C GLY A 358 -12.12 -1.44 3.80
N LEU A 359 -13.30 -1.43 3.18
CA LEU A 359 -13.89 -2.53 2.41
C LEU A 359 -14.50 -1.97 1.12
N ALA A 360 -14.20 -2.60 -0.02
CA ALA A 360 -14.89 -2.39 -1.28
C ALA A 360 -15.51 -3.72 -1.71
N LEU A 361 -16.84 -3.79 -1.77
CA LEU A 361 -17.57 -5.00 -2.11
C LEU A 361 -18.76 -4.65 -3.02
N PRO A 362 -19.20 -5.57 -3.90
CA PRO A 362 -20.48 -5.44 -4.58
C PRO A 362 -21.60 -5.16 -3.59
N LYS A 363 -22.53 -4.26 -3.94
CA LYS A 363 -23.58 -3.77 -3.02
C LYS A 363 -24.32 -4.87 -2.25
N PRO A 364 -24.76 -6.00 -2.85
CA PRO A 364 -25.41 -7.07 -2.10
C PRO A 364 -24.49 -7.73 -1.05
N LYS A 365 -23.20 -7.92 -1.37
CA LYS A 365 -22.20 -8.44 -0.42
C LYS A 365 -21.94 -7.44 0.70
N MET A 366 -21.86 -6.15 0.39
CA MET A 366 -21.69 -5.08 1.39
C MET A 366 -22.88 -5.01 2.37
N ASP A 367 -24.11 -5.14 1.89
CA ASP A 367 -25.31 -5.13 2.73
C ASP A 367 -25.35 -6.33 3.68
N ALA A 368 -25.00 -7.51 3.17
CA ALA A 368 -24.88 -8.72 3.99
C ALA A 368 -23.77 -8.58 5.03
N PHE A 369 -22.59 -8.07 4.65
CA PHE A 369 -21.47 -7.83 5.55
C PHE A 369 -21.85 -6.84 6.66
N ALA A 370 -22.44 -5.70 6.32
CA ALA A 370 -22.83 -4.68 7.30
C ALA A 370 -23.87 -5.23 8.30
N SER A 371 -24.82 -6.02 7.83
CA SER A 371 -25.82 -6.69 8.68
C SER A 371 -25.15 -7.66 9.66
N PHE A 372 -24.23 -8.50 9.17
CA PHE A 372 -23.49 -9.47 9.98
C PHE A 372 -22.56 -8.80 11.00
N PHE A 373 -21.82 -7.77 10.58
CA PHE A 373 -20.90 -7.03 11.45
C PHE A 373 -21.65 -6.34 12.60
N THR A 374 -22.80 -5.74 12.32
CA THR A 374 -23.66 -5.12 13.35
C THR A 374 -24.17 -6.15 14.36
N GLN A 375 -24.52 -7.35 13.90
CA GLN A 375 -24.96 -8.44 14.78
C GLN A 375 -23.84 -8.88 15.73
N ILE A 376 -22.61 -9.03 15.24
CA ILE A 376 -21.44 -9.37 16.08
C ILE A 376 -21.19 -8.27 17.11
N GLN A 377 -21.22 -7.00 16.72
CA GLN A 377 -21.00 -5.88 17.65
C GLN A 377 -22.05 -5.80 18.76
N ALA A 378 -23.27 -6.28 18.49
CA ALA A 378 -24.35 -6.30 19.47
C ALA A 378 -24.25 -7.48 20.47
N GLN A 379 -23.40 -8.47 20.20
CA GLN A 379 -23.16 -9.58 21.13
C GLN A 379 -22.18 -9.14 22.24
N PRO A 380 -22.44 -9.46 23.52
CA PRO A 380 -21.45 -9.25 24.57
C PRO A 380 -20.21 -10.08 24.22
N LEU A 381 -19.03 -9.46 24.22
CA LEU A 381 -17.76 -10.16 24.24
C LEU A 381 -17.66 -10.93 25.56
N GLU A 382 -18.23 -12.13 25.62
CA GLU A 382 -17.86 -13.14 26.61
C GLU A 382 -16.45 -13.61 26.24
N LEU A 383 -15.44 -12.80 26.60
CA LEU A 383 -14.06 -13.24 26.64
C LEU A 383 -14.00 -14.38 27.65
N ALA A 384 -13.98 -15.62 27.14
CA ALA A 384 -13.74 -16.81 27.92
C ALA A 384 -12.40 -16.64 28.65
N SER A 385 -12.47 -16.26 29.93
CA SER A 385 -11.39 -16.41 30.87
C SER A 385 -11.23 -17.90 31.16
N SER A 386 -10.29 -18.55 30.50
CA SER A 386 -9.73 -19.83 30.94
C SER A 386 -8.31 -20.01 30.43
#